data_AF-F0Y716-F1
#
_entry.id   AF-F0Y716-F1
#
_cell.length_a   1.000
_cell.length_b   1.000
_cell.length_c   1.000
_cell.angle_alpha   90.00
_cell.angle_beta   90.00
_cell.angle_gamma   90.00
#
_symmetry.space_group_name_H-M   'P 1'
#
loop_
_entity.id
_entity.type
_entity.pdbx_description
1 polymer ?
#
loop_
_entity_poly.entity_id
_entity_poly.type
_entity_poly.pdbx_seq_one_letter_code
_entity_poly.pdbx_strand_id
1 'polypeptide(L)'
;MRLLVFVRGEHAPYASAPDVAHKGCGIGDTLGNKGAIGAAFRVHGTTLCFVCCHLEAFQGEVFGRNSDFSQVVSHHRAPSREIPLVAPELPRVARLTPSASGARTSMRCISSTTSSGLVT
;
A
#
# COMPACT_ATOMS: atom_id res chain seq x y z
N MET A 1 8.73 9.67 3.52
CA MET A 1 7.39 9.05 3.66
C MET A 1 7.49 7.60 3.22
N ARG A 2 6.81 6.66 3.91
CA ARG A 2 6.81 5.22 3.58
C ARG A 2 5.44 4.61 3.89
N LEU A 3 5.00 3.66 3.07
CA LEU A 3 3.81 2.84 3.32
C LEU A 3 4.20 1.36 3.26
N LEU A 4 3.98 0.65 4.36
CA LEU A 4 4.22 -0.79 4.47
C LEU A 4 2.88 -1.45 4.77
N VAL A 5 2.50 -2.44 3.97
CA VAL A 5 1.32 -3.26 4.22
C VAL A 5 1.75 -4.72 4.37
N PHE A 6 1.27 -5.35 5.44
CA PHE A 6 1.55 -6.74 5.75
C PHE A 6 0.24 -7.54 5.77
N VAL A 7 0.28 -8.73 5.20
CA VAL A 7 -0.84 -9.66 5.19
C VAL A 7 -0.45 -10.92 5.96
N ARG A 8 -1.35 -11.41 6.82
CA ARG A 8 -1.17 -12.71 7.50
C ARG A 8 -1.02 -13.80 6.44
N GLY A 9 -0.14 -14.77 6.67
CA GLY A 9 0.15 -15.84 5.71
C GLY A 9 -1.08 -16.63 5.26
N GLU A 10 -2.07 -16.79 6.13
CA GLU A 10 -3.36 -17.44 5.83
C GLU A 10 -4.25 -16.64 4.86
N HIS A 11 -4.04 -15.32 4.74
CA HIS A 11 -4.81 -14.44 3.84
C HIS A 11 -4.04 -14.08 2.57
N ALA A 12 -2.72 -14.25 2.54
CA ALA A 12 -1.87 -13.92 1.40
C ALA A 12 -2.31 -14.58 0.06
N PRO A 13 -2.78 -15.85 0.02
CA PRO A 13 -3.26 -16.47 -1.22
C PRO A 13 -4.51 -15.80 -1.81
N TYR A 14 -5.27 -15.08 -0.99
CA TYR A 14 -6.51 -14.42 -1.38
C TYR A 14 -6.30 -12.93 -1.69
N ALA A 15 -5.06 -12.43 -1.56
CA ALA A 15 -4.71 -11.05 -1.87
C ALA A 15 -4.25 -10.91 -3.32
N SER A 16 -4.75 -9.90 -4.05
CA SER A 16 -4.20 -9.56 -5.36
C SER A 16 -2.79 -9.00 -5.23
N ALA A 17 -2.06 -8.97 -6.34
CA ALA A 17 -0.95 -8.03 -6.46
C ALA A 17 -1.43 -6.61 -6.12
N PRO A 18 -0.69 -5.86 -5.27
CA PRO A 18 -1.04 -4.49 -4.94
C PRO A 18 -0.76 -3.57 -6.13
N ASP A 19 -1.70 -2.67 -6.39
CA ASP A 19 -1.47 -1.46 -7.18
C ASP A 19 -0.88 -0.39 -6.26
N VAL A 20 0.19 0.28 -6.71
CA VAL A 20 0.94 1.25 -5.91
C VAL A 20 1.11 2.52 -6.72
N ALA A 21 0.74 3.65 -6.11
CA ALA A 21 0.89 4.96 -6.70
C ALA A 21 1.64 5.91 -5.76
N HIS A 22 2.27 6.92 -6.35
CA HIS A 22 2.91 8.02 -5.64
C HIS A 22 2.51 9.35 -6.29
N LYS A 23 2.17 10.34 -5.47
CA LYS A 23 1.87 11.70 -5.92
C LYS A 23 2.71 12.69 -5.13
N GLY A 24 3.60 13.41 -5.82
CA GLY A 24 4.28 14.58 -5.26
C GLY A 24 3.30 15.74 -5.07
N CYS A 25 3.53 16.55 -4.03
CA CYS A 25 2.76 17.74 -3.68
C CYS A 25 3.71 18.90 -3.31
N GLY A 26 3.19 20.12 -3.16
CA GLY A 26 3.95 21.34 -2.87
C GLY A 26 4.19 22.24 -4.09
N ILE A 27 5.12 23.19 -3.98
CA ILE A 27 5.40 24.18 -5.04
C ILE A 27 5.88 23.46 -6.32
N GLY A 28 5.11 23.56 -7.40
CA GLY A 28 5.42 22.91 -8.68
C GLY A 28 5.20 21.40 -8.71
N ASP A 29 4.29 20.86 -7.89
CA ASP A 29 3.85 19.45 -7.85
C ASP A 29 4.96 18.41 -7.57
N THR A 30 6.21 18.83 -7.29
CA THR A 30 7.33 17.89 -7.12
C THR A 30 8.54 18.43 -6.34
N LEU A 31 8.68 19.75 -6.12
CA LEU A 31 9.81 20.28 -5.33
C LEU A 31 9.54 20.13 -3.83
N GLY A 32 9.91 18.99 -3.25
CA GLY A 32 9.96 18.84 -1.80
C GLY A 32 9.78 17.41 -1.29
N ASN A 33 9.55 17.29 0.02
CA ASN A 33 9.29 16.04 0.72
C ASN A 33 7.80 15.79 1.00
N LYS A 34 6.93 16.49 0.25
CA LYS A 34 5.48 16.51 0.38
C LYS A 34 4.81 15.65 -0.69
N GLY A 35 3.72 14.99 -0.34
CA GLY A 35 3.04 14.07 -1.25
C GLY A 35 2.28 12.96 -0.55
N ALA A 36 1.93 11.93 -1.32
CA ALA A 36 1.34 10.70 -0.81
C ALA A 36 1.89 9.44 -1.52
N ILE A 37 1.92 8.33 -0.79
CA ILE A 37 2.08 6.97 -1.31
C ILE A 37 0.79 6.23 -1.02
N GLY A 38 0.21 5.57 -2.01
CA GLY A 38 -0.92 4.67 -1.82
C GLY A 38 -0.64 3.27 -2.31
N ALA A 39 -1.27 2.31 -1.65
CA ALA A 39 -1.28 0.90 -2.02
C ALA A 39 -2.70 0.37 -1.92
N ALA A 40 -3.15 -0.31 -2.97
CA ALA A 40 -4.50 -0.82 -3.05
C ALA A 40 -4.53 -2.23 -3.65
N PHE A 41 -5.28 -3.12 -3.00
CA PHE A 41 -5.37 -4.53 -3.37
C PHE A 41 -6.72 -5.09 -2.95
N ARG A 42 -7.11 -6.21 -3.54
CA ARG A 42 -8.30 -6.96 -3.12
C ARG A 42 -7.90 -8.11 -2.24
N VAL A 43 -8.69 -8.39 -1.21
CA VAL A 43 -8.57 -9.56 -0.34
C VAL A 43 -9.96 -10.08 -0.03
N HIS A 44 -10.20 -11.38 -0.24
CA HIS A 44 -11.53 -12.01 -0.07
C HIS A 44 -12.67 -11.28 -0.81
N GLY A 45 -12.39 -10.77 -2.01
CA GLY A 45 -13.37 -10.01 -2.80
C GLY A 45 -13.55 -8.54 -2.37
N THR A 46 -13.03 -8.13 -1.22
CA THR A 46 -13.08 -6.74 -0.72
C THR A 46 -11.88 -5.94 -1.21
N THR A 47 -12.12 -4.74 -1.72
CA THR A 47 -11.04 -3.81 -2.11
C THR A 47 -10.61 -2.96 -0.92
N LEU A 48 -9.31 -2.99 -0.60
CA LEU A 48 -8.69 -2.14 0.41
C LEU A 48 -7.74 -1.16 -0.27
N CYS A 49 -7.77 0.10 0.17
CA CYS A 49 -6.87 1.16 -0.29
C CYS A 49 -6.29 1.89 0.93
N PHE A 50 -4.97 1.95 1.02
CA PHE A 50 -4.23 2.66 2.06
C PHE A 50 -3.50 3.83 1.42
N VAL A 51 -3.62 5.02 2.00
CA VAL A 51 -2.89 6.21 1.55
C VAL A 51 -2.16 6.82 2.75
N CYS A 52 -0.84 6.94 2.63
CA CYS A 52 0.00 7.67 3.58
C CYS A 52 0.39 9.00 2.92
N CYS A 53 0.15 10.13 3.60
CA CYS A 53 0.46 11.45 3.07
C CYS A 53 1.28 12.31 4.04
N HIS A 54 2.05 13.22 3.45
CA HIS A 54 2.76 14.29 4.13
C HIS A 54 2.43 15.58 3.38
N LEU A 55 1.40 16.29 3.86
CA LEU A 55 0.85 17.49 3.23
C LEU A 55 1.57 18.76 3.72
N GLU A 56 1.25 19.89 3.11
CA GLU A 56 1.82 21.21 3.40
C GLU A 56 1.87 21.53 4.91
N ALA A 57 3.01 22.09 5.36
CA ALA A 57 3.30 22.34 6.76
C ALA A 57 2.76 23.71 7.22
N PHE A 58 2.92 24.05 8.51
CA PHE A 58 2.48 25.29 9.18
C PHE A 58 0.97 25.42 9.44
N GLN A 59 0.61 25.96 10.61
CA GLN A 59 -0.80 26.02 11.04
C GLN A 59 -1.69 26.83 10.08
N GLY A 60 -1.17 27.92 9.50
CA GLY A 60 -1.91 28.81 8.59
C GLY A 60 -2.18 28.26 7.19
N GLU A 61 -1.44 27.24 6.73
CA GLU A 61 -1.50 26.74 5.34
C GLU A 61 -2.65 25.75 5.09
N VAL A 62 -3.87 26.15 5.46
CA VAL A 62 -5.07 25.34 5.24
C VAL A 62 -5.36 25.16 3.75
N PHE A 63 -5.19 26.23 2.96
CA PHE A 63 -5.42 26.19 1.52
C PHE A 63 -4.45 25.25 0.80
N GLY A 64 -3.16 25.31 1.14
CA GLY A 64 -2.14 24.40 0.62
C GLY A 64 -2.47 22.94 0.90
N ARG A 65 -2.80 22.60 2.16
CA ARG A 65 -3.21 21.22 2.53
C ARG A 65 -4.45 20.74 1.79
N ASN A 66 -5.45 21.60 1.61
CA ASN A 66 -6.66 21.23 0.88
C ASN A 66 -6.37 20.98 -0.60
N SER A 67 -5.50 21.79 -1.21
CA SER A 67 -5.03 21.60 -2.58
C SER A 67 -4.27 20.27 -2.72
N ASP A 68 -3.31 20.00 -1.83
CA ASP A 68 -2.58 18.73 -1.78
C ASP A 68 -3.53 17.53 -1.65
N PHE A 69 -4.51 17.61 -0.75
CA PHE A 69 -5.51 16.57 -0.55
C PHE A 69 -6.29 16.26 -1.83
N SER A 70 -6.79 17.28 -2.53
CA SER A 70 -7.52 17.10 -3.79
C SER A 70 -6.65 16.43 -4.87
N GLN A 71 -5.37 16.77 -4.93
CA GLN A 71 -4.43 16.11 -5.84
C GLN A 71 -4.18 14.65 -5.46
N VAL A 72 -4.02 14.35 -4.17
CA VAL A 72 -3.78 12.99 -3.67
C VAL A 72 -4.98 12.08 -3.96
N VAL A 73 -6.20 12.52 -3.66
CA VAL A 73 -7.43 11.72 -3.85
C VAL A 73 -7.73 11.48 -5.33
N SER A 74 -7.49 12.46 -6.20
CA SER A 74 -7.70 12.29 -7.64
C SER A 74 -6.72 11.31 -8.29
N HIS A 75 -5.51 11.16 -7.72
CA HIS A 75 -4.45 10.31 -8.25
C HIS A 75 -4.49 8.86 -7.73
N HIS A 76 -4.89 8.64 -6.47
CA HIS A 76 -4.91 7.32 -5.86
C HIS A 76 -6.27 6.64 -6.07
N ARG A 77 -6.34 5.71 -7.01
CA ARG A 77 -7.56 4.95 -7.34
C ARG A 77 -7.54 3.56 -6.73
N ALA A 78 -8.74 3.04 -6.45
CA ALA A 78 -8.92 1.66 -6.04
C ALA A 78 -8.72 0.71 -7.25
N PRO A 79 -8.15 -0.50 -7.05
CA PRO A 79 -7.90 -1.45 -8.11
C PRO A 79 -9.22 -1.88 -8.74
N SER A 80 -9.29 -1.77 -10.07
CA SER A 80 -10.49 -2.07 -10.84
C SER A 80 -10.63 -3.56 -11.20
N ARG A 81 -9.59 -4.38 -10.97
CA ARG A 81 -9.58 -5.79 -11.35
C ARG A 81 -10.30 -6.66 -10.31
N GLU A 82 -11.21 -7.51 -10.77
CA GLU A 82 -11.78 -8.58 -9.96
C GLU A 82 -10.76 -9.73 -9.82
N ILE A 83 -10.64 -10.29 -8.61
CA ILE A 83 -10.04 -11.61 -8.42
C ILE A 83 -11.21 -12.60 -8.41
N PRO A 84 -11.20 -13.68 -9.21
CA PRO A 84 -12.14 -14.77 -9.02
C PRO A 84 -12.07 -15.27 -7.58
N LEU A 85 -13.22 -15.42 -6.91
CA LEU A 85 -13.34 -15.98 -5.56
C LEU A 85 -12.83 -17.42 -5.42
N VAL A 86 -12.33 -18.02 -6.51
CA VAL A 86 -11.72 -19.34 -6.50
C VAL A 86 -10.38 -19.24 -5.78
N ALA A 87 -10.36 -19.74 -4.54
CA ALA A 87 -9.13 -19.95 -3.79
C ALA A 87 -8.12 -20.68 -4.71
N PRO A 88 -6.87 -20.20 -4.84
CA PRO A 88 -5.82 -21.07 -5.34
C PRO A 88 -5.83 -22.31 -4.46
N GLU A 89 -5.85 -23.51 -5.05
CA GLU A 89 -5.57 -24.72 -4.26
C GLU A 89 -4.22 -24.50 -3.60
N LEU A 90 -4.24 -24.29 -2.29
CA LEU A 90 -3.02 -24.20 -1.50
C LEU A 90 -2.29 -25.54 -1.70
N PRO A 91 -1.05 -25.55 -2.23
CA PRO A 91 -0.27 -26.78 -2.22
C PRO A 91 -0.24 -27.26 -0.78
N ARG A 92 -0.78 -28.47 -0.54
CA ARG A 92 -0.95 -29.04 0.80
C ARG A 92 0.35 -28.83 1.56
N VAL A 93 0.32 -27.91 2.53
CA VAL A 93 1.48 -27.58 3.34
C VAL A 93 1.97 -28.90 3.92
N ALA A 94 3.19 -29.29 3.56
CA ALA A 94 3.86 -30.43 4.18
C ALA A 94 3.71 -30.25 5.70
N ARG A 95 3.01 -31.19 6.33
CA ARG A 95 2.67 -31.16 7.76
C ARG A 95 3.97 -30.98 8.54
N LEU A 96 4.28 -29.74 8.93
CA LEU A 96 5.35 -29.47 9.88
C LEU A 96 4.93 -30.11 11.19
N THR A 97 5.65 -31.15 11.58
CA THR A 97 5.51 -31.79 12.88
C THR A 97 5.74 -30.75 13.97
N PRO A 98 4.97 -30.77 15.08
CA PRO A 98 5.06 -29.75 16.10
C PRO A 98 6.38 -29.90 16.85
N SER A 99 7.31 -28.97 16.64
CA SER A 99 8.39 -28.70 17.59
C SER A 99 8.01 -27.44 18.36
N ALA A 100 7.93 -27.59 19.69
CA ALA A 100 7.48 -26.57 20.61
C ALA A 100 8.42 -25.35 20.59
N SER A 101 7.96 -24.23 20.03
CA SER A 101 8.44 -22.87 20.32
C SER A 101 7.60 -21.85 19.54
N GLY A 102 6.79 -21.06 20.26
CA GLY A 102 6.13 -19.81 19.84
C GLY A 102 5.69 -19.64 18.38
N ALA A 103 4.38 -19.74 18.13
CA ALA A 103 3.77 -19.49 16.82
C ALA A 103 4.12 -18.08 16.29
N ARG A 104 5.15 -18.00 15.45
CA ARG A 104 5.49 -16.80 14.68
C ARG A 104 4.51 -16.72 13.51
N THR A 105 3.49 -15.89 13.63
CA THR A 105 2.57 -15.60 12.53
C THR A 105 3.37 -15.09 11.33
N SER A 106 3.54 -15.92 10.30
CA SER A 106 4.27 -15.57 9.08
C SER A 106 3.53 -14.44 8.37
N MET A 107 4.02 -13.21 8.50
CA MET A 107 3.53 -12.06 7.73
C MET A 107 4.31 -11.96 6.41
N ARG A 108 3.61 -11.77 5.30
CA ARG A 108 4.25 -11.41 4.03
C ARG A 108 4.13 -9.91 3.84
N CYS A 109 5.26 -9.27 3.54
CA CYS A 109 5.30 -7.87 3.17
C CYS A 109 4.90 -7.74 1.70
N ILE A 110 3.96 -6.86 1.41
CA ILE A 110 3.58 -6.47 0.04
C ILE A 110 4.02 -5.04 -0.27
N SER A 111 5.07 -4.54 0.41
CA SER A 111 5.52 -3.15 0.31
C SER A 111 6.17 -2.79 -1.02
N SER A 112 6.00 -1.54 -1.42
CA SER A 112 6.82 -0.88 -2.44
C SER A 112 8.05 -0.20 -1.82
N THR A 113 9.19 -0.35 -2.48
CA THR A 113 10.35 0.53 -2.32
C THR A 113 10.44 1.40 -3.56
N THR A 114 10.15 2.69 -3.44
CA THR A 114 10.56 3.67 -4.44
C THR A 114 11.98 4.09 -4.10
N SER A 115 12.96 3.52 -4.80
CA SER A 115 14.27 4.17 -4.92
C SER A 115 14.03 5.46 -5.71
N SER A 116 14.15 6.61 -5.05
CA SER A 116 14.40 7.87 -5.73
C SER A 116 15.75 7.77 -6.42
N GLY A 117 15.76 7.20 -7.63
CA GLY A 117 16.90 7.19 -8.53
C GLY A 117 17.12 8.62 -9.00
N LEU A 118 18.15 9.26 -8.45
CA LEU A 118 18.71 10.48 -9.00
C LEU A 118 19.27 10.13 -10.39
N VAL A 119 18.61 10.59 -11.44
CA VAL A 119 19.25 10.83 -12.73
C VAL A 119 19.53 12.32 -12.77
N THR A 120 20.74 12.68 -12.37
CA THR A 120 21.67 13.67 -12.96
C THR A 120 22.84 13.85 -12.00
#